data_AF-A0A432I4A7-F1
#
_entry.id   AF-A0A432I4A7-F1
#
_cell.length_a   1.000
_cell.length_b   1.000
_cell.length_c   1.000
_cell.angle_alpha   90.00
_cell.angle_beta   90.00
_cell.angle_gamma   90.00
#
_symmetry.space_group_name_H-M   'P 1'
#
loop_
_entity.id
_entity.type
_entity.pdbx_description
1 polymer ?
#
loop_
_entity_poly.entity_id
_entity_poly.type
_entity_poly.pdbx_seq_one_letter_code
_entity_poly.pdbx_strand_id
1 'polypeptide(L)'
;MTGQLLENLSTMRTPALGEQLLQHLNARPWLILLDGLERVLVSYHRFDAAQIGGEDGGGTDQIAERDFCAAIRPEDNELLCALAGPKPSKFLITSRPVRRWELNKATALLEELDTEIPDLPPYDPAKNEKFPCEDEVVAAIEKLRAEKEAGTASEEAEAEYRMAGNRPILEEPRKPQTAHCGKY
;
A
#
# COMPACT_ATOMS: atom_id res chain seq x y z
N MET A 1 -13.84 0.19 -1.45
CA MET A 1 -13.06 -0.60 -2.41
C MET A 1 -13.43 -0.10 -3.80
N THR A 2 -12.46 0.17 -4.65
CA THR A 2 -12.71 0.49 -6.06
C THR A 2 -13.38 -0.73 -6.69
N GLY A 3 -14.60 -0.59 -7.18
CA GLY A 3 -15.34 -1.67 -7.84
C GLY A 3 -14.75 -2.09 -9.20
N GLN A 4 -13.46 -1.82 -9.44
CA GLN A 4 -12.74 -2.21 -10.64
C GLN A 4 -12.03 -3.54 -10.39
N LEU A 5 -12.24 -4.51 -11.28
CA LEU A 5 -11.53 -5.78 -11.30
C LEU A 5 -10.02 -5.55 -11.37
N LEU A 6 -9.25 -6.30 -10.58
CA LEU A 6 -7.77 -6.31 -10.59
C LEU A 6 -7.20 -6.48 -12.01
N GLU A 7 -7.91 -7.22 -12.87
CA GLU A 7 -7.56 -7.42 -14.27
C GLU A 7 -7.49 -6.11 -15.06
N ASN A 8 -8.39 -5.15 -14.78
CA ASN A 8 -8.40 -3.85 -15.44
C ASN A 8 -7.19 -3.01 -15.03
N LEU A 9 -6.75 -3.10 -13.77
CA LEU A 9 -5.55 -2.39 -13.30
C LEU A 9 -4.27 -2.98 -13.89
N SER A 10 -4.22 -4.31 -14.10
CA SER A 10 -3.04 -5.00 -14.64
C SER A 10 -2.72 -4.66 -16.10
N THR A 11 -3.71 -4.15 -16.85
CA THR A 11 -3.57 -3.77 -18.28
C THR A 11 -3.27 -2.29 -18.48
N MET A 12 -3.36 -1.47 -17.43
CA MET A 12 -3.08 -0.04 -17.51
C MET A 12 -1.58 0.25 -17.59
N ARG A 13 -1.23 1.32 -18.29
CA ARG A 13 0.14 1.85 -18.28
C ARG A 13 0.44 2.49 -16.92
N THR A 14 1.70 2.40 -16.48
CA THR A 14 2.17 2.90 -15.18
C THR A 14 1.77 4.36 -14.87
N PRO A 15 1.88 5.34 -15.80
CA PRO A 15 1.48 6.72 -15.50
C PRO A 15 -0.01 6.87 -15.20
N ALA A 16 -0.87 6.20 -15.99
CA ALA A 16 -2.32 6.24 -15.79
C ALA A 16 -2.75 5.57 -14.48
N LEU A 17 -2.03 4.52 -14.07
CA LEU A 17 -2.22 3.90 -12.76
C LEU A 17 -1.80 4.84 -11.62
N GLY A 18 -0.69 5.56 -11.78
CA GLY A 18 -0.22 6.58 -10.85
C GLY A 18 -1.24 7.69 -10.63
N GLU A 19 -1.86 8.20 -11.69
CA GLU A 19 -2.93 9.21 -11.60
C GLU A 19 -4.15 8.71 -10.81
N GLN A 20 -4.64 7.50 -11.10
CA GLN A 20 -5.76 6.92 -10.36
C GLN A 20 -5.42 6.70 -8.87
N LEU A 21 -4.21 6.22 -8.59
CA LEU A 21 -3.73 6.08 -7.22
C LEU A 21 -3.78 7.43 -6.49
N LEU A 22 -3.25 8.49 -7.10
CA LEU A 22 -3.27 9.83 -6.52
C LEU A 22 -4.69 10.34 -6.24
N GLN A 23 -5.64 10.12 -7.15
CA GLN A 23 -7.05 10.47 -6.94
C GLN A 23 -7.62 9.76 -5.70
N HIS A 24 -7.36 8.47 -5.55
CA HIS A 24 -7.84 7.70 -4.39
C HIS A 24 -7.19 8.10 -3.06
N LEU A 25 -5.90 8.45 -3.09
CA LEU A 25 -5.16 8.91 -1.91
C LEU A 25 -5.56 10.31 -1.46
N ASN A 26 -6.07 11.12 -2.39
CA ASN A 26 -6.55 12.47 -2.09
C ASN A 26 -8.02 12.48 -1.66
N ALA A 27 -8.82 11.51 -2.13
CA ALA A 27 -10.24 11.43 -1.79
C ALA A 27 -10.52 11.13 -0.31
N ARG A 28 -9.61 10.43 0.37
CA ARG A 28 -9.74 10.06 1.80
C ARG A 28 -8.37 9.83 2.43
N PRO A 29 -8.22 10.02 3.75
CA PRO A 29 -6.95 9.76 4.43
C PRO A 29 -6.64 8.26 4.48
N TRP A 30 -5.41 7.92 4.11
CA TRP A 30 -4.83 6.59 4.23
C TRP A 30 -3.51 6.64 5.00
N LEU A 31 -3.19 5.57 5.72
CA LEU A 31 -1.83 5.30 6.19
C LEU A 31 -1.27 4.14 5.37
N ILE A 32 -0.21 4.38 4.61
CA ILE A 32 0.43 3.37 3.76
C ILE A 32 1.80 3.06 4.32
N LEU A 33 2.05 1.79 4.62
CA LEU A 33 3.33 1.28 5.09
C LEU A 33 4.08 0.62 3.93
N LEU A 34 5.24 1.16 3.59
CA LEU A 34 6.16 0.56 2.61
C LEU A 34 7.36 0.00 3.37
N ASP A 35 7.41 -1.33 3.53
CA ASP A 35 8.53 -2.00 4.19
C ASP A 35 9.66 -2.36 3.23
N GLY A 36 10.87 -1.91 3.56
CA GLY A 36 12.07 -2.25 2.81
C GLY A 36 12.07 -1.64 1.40
N LEU A 37 11.85 -0.32 1.32
CA LEU A 37 11.82 0.43 0.06
C LEU A 37 13.10 0.21 -0.78
N GLU A 38 14.24 -0.07 -0.15
CA GLU A 38 15.49 -0.40 -0.83
C GLU A 38 15.35 -1.60 -1.78
N ARG A 39 14.51 -2.59 -1.46
CA ARG A 39 14.28 -3.76 -2.34
C ARG A 39 13.55 -3.37 -3.62
N VAL A 40 12.59 -2.45 -3.49
CA VAL A 40 11.84 -1.89 -4.63
C VAL A 40 12.79 -1.06 -5.49
N LEU A 41 13.61 -0.21 -4.88
CA LEU A 41 14.59 0.62 -5.59
C LEU A 41 15.68 -0.22 -6.28
N VAL A 42 16.20 -1.28 -5.65
CA VAL A 42 17.15 -2.21 -6.28
C VAL A 42 16.50 -2.90 -7.49
N SER A 43 15.26 -3.36 -7.37
CA SER A 43 14.53 -3.96 -8.49
C SER A 43 14.30 -2.96 -9.62
N TYR A 44 13.98 -1.72 -9.29
CA TYR A 44 13.82 -0.61 -10.23
C TYR A 44 15.11 -0.34 -11.01
N HIS A 45 16.26 -0.18 -10.34
CA HIS A 45 17.56 -0.03 -10.99
C HIS A 45 17.97 -1.23 -11.85
N ARG A 46 17.63 -2.47 -11.43
CA ARG A 46 17.87 -3.67 -12.25
C ARG A 46 16.99 -3.71 -13.50
N PHE A 47 15.78 -3.16 -13.44
CA PHE A 47 14.89 -3.05 -14.59
C PHE A 47 15.48 -2.12 -15.67
N ASP A 48 16.18 -1.06 -15.26
CA ASP A 48 16.98 -0.20 -16.16
C ASP A 48 18.11 -0.98 -16.84
N ALA A 49 18.92 -1.68 -16.03
CA ALA A 49 20.07 -2.43 -16.51
C ALA A 49 19.66 -3.53 -17.53
N ALA A 50 18.46 -4.09 -17.36
CA ALA A 50 17.88 -5.03 -18.32
C ALA A 50 17.41 -4.35 -19.63
N GLN A 51 17.04 -3.06 -19.61
CA GLN A 51 16.68 -2.30 -20.83
C GLN A 51 17.91 -1.77 -21.59
N ILE A 52 19.01 -1.47 -20.91
CA ILE A 52 20.28 -1.01 -21.53
C ILE A 52 20.97 -2.12 -22.34
N GLY A 53 20.71 -3.41 -22.05
CA GLY A 53 21.29 -4.55 -22.76
C GLY A 53 20.71 -4.84 -24.16
N GLY A 54 19.80 -4.00 -24.67
CA GLY A 54 18.97 -4.30 -25.85
C GLY A 54 19.47 -3.84 -27.21
N GLU A 55 20.30 -2.79 -27.33
CA GLU A 55 20.71 -2.33 -28.67
C GLU A 55 22.10 -1.68 -28.80
N ASP A 56 22.70 -1.06 -27.76
CA ASP A 56 24.00 -0.39 -27.92
C ASP A 56 24.95 -0.68 -26.75
N GLY A 57 25.53 -1.88 -26.73
CA GLY A 57 26.51 -2.34 -25.73
C GLY A 57 27.90 -1.68 -25.84
N GLY A 58 27.96 -0.37 -26.07
CA GLY A 58 29.21 0.35 -26.32
C GLY A 58 29.12 1.83 -25.94
N GLY A 59 29.06 2.15 -24.65
CA GLY A 59 29.18 3.53 -24.17
C GLY A 59 29.27 3.56 -22.66
N THR A 60 30.35 4.18 -22.16
CA THR A 60 30.71 4.54 -20.77
C THR A 60 29.61 4.39 -19.71
N ASP A 61 29.96 3.89 -18.53
CA ASP A 61 29.12 3.69 -17.33
C ASP A 61 28.19 4.88 -17.01
N GLN A 62 27.03 4.96 -17.70
CA GLN A 62 26.04 6.04 -17.59
C GLN A 62 25.40 6.09 -16.20
N ILE A 63 25.65 5.08 -15.37
CA ILE A 63 25.21 4.98 -13.98
C ILE A 63 26.09 5.85 -13.06
N ALA A 64 27.38 6.01 -13.39
CA ALA A 64 28.35 6.68 -12.52
C ALA A 64 28.18 8.22 -12.49
N GLU A 65 27.69 8.84 -13.57
CA GLU A 65 27.48 10.29 -13.67
C GLU A 65 26.04 10.74 -13.39
N ARG A 66 25.16 9.80 -13.02
CA ARG A 66 23.74 10.09 -12.83
C ARG A 66 23.47 10.75 -11.47
N ASP A 67 22.48 11.64 -11.44
CA ASP A 67 21.91 12.11 -10.16
C ASP A 67 21.30 10.93 -9.40
N PHE A 68 21.89 10.59 -8.26
CA PHE A 68 21.46 9.50 -7.38
C PHE A 68 20.04 9.68 -6.82
N CYS A 69 19.52 10.91 -6.82
CA CYS A 69 18.18 11.23 -6.37
C CYS A 69 17.13 11.19 -7.49
N ALA A 70 17.55 11.06 -8.75
CA ALA A 70 16.65 11.05 -9.90
C ALA A 70 16.17 9.63 -10.24
N ALA A 71 14.86 9.47 -10.48
CA ALA A 71 14.29 8.24 -10.98
C ALA A 71 14.78 7.90 -12.41
N ILE A 72 14.65 6.63 -12.82
CA ILE A 72 15.03 6.15 -14.16
C ILE A 72 14.27 6.93 -15.22
N ARG A 73 12.95 7.03 -15.01
CA ARG A 73 12.01 7.72 -15.88
C ARG A 73 11.53 9.02 -15.22
N PRO A 74 11.43 10.13 -15.95
CA PRO A 74 10.91 11.38 -15.43
C PRO A 74 9.52 11.25 -14.80
N GLU A 75 8.63 10.47 -15.42
CA GLU A 75 7.26 10.25 -14.92
C GLU A 75 7.23 9.63 -13.51
N ASP A 76 8.18 8.75 -13.19
CA ASP A 76 8.28 8.12 -11.87
C ASP A 76 8.73 9.14 -10.82
N ASN A 77 9.63 10.06 -11.19
CA ASN A 77 10.06 11.15 -10.32
C ASN A 77 8.91 12.13 -10.01
N GLU A 78 8.10 12.45 -11.02
CA GLU A 78 6.89 13.28 -10.85
C GLU A 78 5.88 12.61 -9.92
N LEU A 79 5.66 11.30 -10.07
CA LEU A 79 4.78 10.52 -9.20
C LEU A 79 5.30 10.52 -7.75
N LEU A 80 6.59 10.29 -7.53
CA LEU A 80 7.20 10.31 -6.19
C LEU A 80 7.09 11.69 -5.54
N CYS A 81 7.39 12.76 -6.28
CA CYS A 81 7.19 14.14 -5.83
C CYS A 81 5.73 14.38 -5.44
N ALA A 82 4.79 13.94 -6.28
CA ALA A 82 3.38 14.04 -5.98
C ALA A 82 3.05 13.29 -4.69
N LEU A 83 3.49 12.03 -4.52
CA LEU A 83 3.28 11.20 -3.33
C LEU A 83 3.80 11.84 -2.04
N ALA A 84 4.96 12.49 -2.08
CA ALA A 84 5.57 13.18 -0.95
C ALA A 84 4.92 14.53 -0.60
N GLY A 85 4.10 15.09 -1.50
CA GLY A 85 3.42 16.36 -1.30
C GLY A 85 2.40 16.36 -0.14
N PRO A 86 1.93 17.55 0.28
CA PRO A 86 0.96 17.70 1.37
C PRO A 86 -0.38 17.06 1.00
N LYS A 87 -0.76 16.02 1.74
CA LYS A 87 -1.96 15.20 1.49
C LYS A 87 -2.63 14.74 2.78
N PRO A 88 -3.93 14.36 2.70
CA PRO A 88 -4.61 13.68 3.80
C PRO A 88 -4.00 12.30 4.08
N SER A 89 -3.45 11.64 3.06
CA SER A 89 -2.76 10.37 3.20
C SER A 89 -1.30 10.53 3.65
N LYS A 90 -0.81 9.58 4.46
CA LYS A 90 0.55 9.53 4.99
C LYS A 90 1.24 8.23 4.58
N PHE A 91 2.52 8.35 4.23
CA PHE A 91 3.39 7.22 3.92
C PHE A 91 4.37 7.02 5.07
N LEU A 92 4.36 5.83 5.65
CA LEU A 92 5.43 5.37 6.53
C LEU A 92 6.33 4.46 5.70
N ILE A 93 7.57 4.86 5.53
CA ILE A 93 8.54 4.15 4.70
C ILE A 93 9.63 3.64 5.63
N THR A 94 9.87 2.33 5.62
CA THR A 94 11.04 1.75 6.27
C THR A 94 12.06 1.38 5.22
N SER A 95 13.33 1.54 5.55
CA SER A 95 14.42 0.98 4.78
C SER A 95 15.39 0.26 5.70
N ARG A 96 16.00 -0.81 5.19
CA ARG A 96 17.08 -1.53 5.87
C ARG A 96 18.36 -1.42 5.04
N PRO A 97 18.94 -0.22 4.92
CA PRO A 97 20.16 -0.07 4.14
C PRO A 97 21.27 -0.88 4.82
N VAL A 98 21.82 -1.85 4.10
CA VAL A 98 23.12 -2.43 4.43
C VAL A 98 24.15 -1.36 4.07
N ARG A 99 24.91 -0.87 5.06
CA ARG A 99 25.96 0.13 4.84
C ARG A 99 27.16 -0.50 4.12
N ARG A 100 27.01 -0.75 2.81
CA ARG A 100 27.98 -1.49 2.01
C ARG A 100 29.37 -0.84 2.00
N TRP A 101 29.44 0.49 2.04
CA TRP A 101 30.71 1.21 2.18
C TRP A 101 31.42 0.88 3.51
N GLU A 102 30.70 0.88 4.64
CA GLU A 102 31.27 0.53 5.94
C GLU A 102 31.70 -0.94 5.97
N LEU A 103 30.89 -1.83 5.38
CA LEU A 103 31.25 -3.24 5.25
C LEU A 103 32.50 -3.44 4.39
N ASN A 104 32.58 -2.83 3.21
CA ASN A 104 33.77 -2.94 2.34
C ASN A 104 35.02 -2.40 3.04
N LYS A 105 34.90 -1.30 3.80
CA LYS A 105 36.00 -0.74 4.58
C LYS A 105 36.42 -1.67 5.72
N ALA A 106 35.47 -2.29 6.41
CA ALA A 106 35.75 -3.28 7.45
C ALA A 106 36.38 -4.54 6.88
N THR A 107 35.92 -5.04 5.73
CA THR A 107 36.52 -6.18 5.02
C THR A 107 37.96 -5.90 4.64
N ALA A 108 38.24 -4.74 4.02
CA ALA A 108 39.60 -4.35 3.66
C ALA A 108 40.53 -4.26 4.90
N LEU A 109 40.02 -3.77 6.02
CA LEU A 109 40.78 -3.72 7.28
C LEU A 109 41.06 -5.13 7.84
N LEU A 110 40.08 -6.04 7.78
CA LEU A 110 40.26 -7.42 8.24
C LEU A 110 41.27 -8.19 7.38
N GLU A 111 41.27 -7.95 6.06
CA GLU A 111 42.26 -8.48 5.13
C GLU A 111 43.67 -7.93 5.43
N GLU A 112 43.80 -6.63 5.72
CA GLU A 112 45.08 -6.02 6.13
C GLU A 112 45.63 -6.61 7.44
N LEU A 113 44.72 -6.97 8.35
CA LEU A 113 45.05 -7.57 9.64
C LEU A 113 45.27 -9.10 9.59
N ASP A 114 45.22 -9.71 8.40
CA ASP A 114 45.32 -11.18 8.19
C ASP A 114 44.40 -11.98 9.14
N THR A 115 43.19 -11.45 9.35
CA THR A 115 42.20 -12.00 10.29
C THR A 115 41.03 -12.59 9.50
N GLU A 116 40.53 -13.75 9.94
CA GLU A 116 39.38 -14.40 9.30
C GLU A 116 38.13 -13.51 9.37
N ILE A 117 37.43 -13.37 8.23
CA ILE A 117 36.15 -12.68 8.16
C ILE A 117 35.13 -13.52 8.94
N PRO A 118 34.40 -12.94 9.91
CA PRO A 118 33.41 -13.69 10.67
C PRO A 118 32.31 -14.27 9.77
N ASP A 119 32.14 -15.60 9.80
CA ASP A 119 31.00 -16.25 9.17
C ASP A 119 29.75 -16.05 10.04
N LEU A 120 28.95 -15.05 9.67
CA LEU A 120 27.69 -14.79 10.35
C LEU A 120 26.62 -15.76 9.83
N PRO A 121 25.95 -16.51 10.71
CA PRO A 121 24.86 -17.37 10.28
C PRO A 121 23.75 -16.53 9.61
N PRO A 122 23.04 -17.07 8.61
CA PRO A 122 21.89 -16.40 8.03
C PRO A 122 20.90 -15.95 9.11
N TYR A 123 20.31 -14.77 8.90
CA TYR A 123 19.29 -14.24 9.79
C TYR A 123 18.12 -15.24 9.92
N ASP A 124 17.85 -15.68 11.15
CA ASP A 124 16.73 -16.56 11.47
C ASP A 124 15.74 -15.81 12.36
N PRO A 125 14.57 -15.40 11.82
CA PRO A 125 13.58 -14.65 12.59
C PRO A 125 12.99 -15.46 13.75
N ALA A 126 13.06 -16.80 13.72
CA ALA A 126 12.60 -17.64 14.83
C ALA A 126 13.50 -17.54 16.07
N LYS A 127 14.72 -17.01 15.91
CA LYS A 127 15.68 -16.78 17.00
C LYS A 127 15.59 -15.38 17.62
N ASN A 128 14.68 -14.52 17.14
CA ASN A 128 14.48 -13.22 17.78
C ASN A 128 13.93 -13.44 19.20
N GLU A 129 14.58 -12.83 20.18
CA GLU A 129 13.99 -12.69 21.50
C GLU A 129 12.76 -11.80 21.40
N LYS A 130 11.67 -12.20 22.07
CA LYS A 130 10.47 -11.38 22.18
C LYS A 130 10.82 -10.08 22.90
N PHE A 131 10.29 -8.96 22.41
CA PHE A 131 10.38 -7.72 23.17
C PHE A 131 9.54 -7.82 24.44
N PRO A 132 9.95 -7.19 25.56
CA PRO A 132 9.21 -7.27 26.82
C PRO A 132 7.74 -6.86 26.72
N CYS A 133 7.39 -5.96 25.80
CA CYS A 133 6.03 -5.46 25.60
C CYS A 133 5.29 -6.08 24.39
N GLU A 134 5.89 -7.06 23.71
CA GLU A 134 5.32 -7.59 22.46
C GLU A 134 3.93 -8.20 22.66
N ASP A 135 3.73 -8.92 23.77
CA ASP A 135 2.44 -9.51 24.13
C ASP A 135 1.38 -8.45 24.45
N GLU A 136 1.76 -7.35 25.10
CA GLU A 136 0.86 -6.24 25.41
C GLU A 136 0.42 -5.52 24.13
N VAL A 137 1.34 -5.34 23.18
CA VAL A 137 1.05 -4.73 21.87
C VAL A 137 0.13 -5.63 21.04
N VAL A 138 0.38 -6.94 21.01
CA VAL A 138 -0.49 -7.91 20.32
C VAL A 138 -1.91 -7.88 20.91
N ALA A 139 -2.03 -7.92 22.23
CA ALA A 139 -3.32 -7.86 22.92
C ALA A 139 -4.07 -6.54 22.63
N ALA A 140 -3.35 -5.42 22.56
CA ALA A 140 -3.93 -4.12 22.20
C ALA A 140 -4.44 -4.12 20.75
N ILE A 141 -3.70 -4.70 19.81
CA ILE A 141 -4.10 -4.79 18.40
C ILE A 141 -5.37 -5.65 18.25
N GLU A 142 -5.43 -6.81 18.91
CA GLU A 142 -6.60 -7.68 18.85
C GLU A 142 -7.85 -7.01 19.43
N LYS A 143 -7.69 -6.31 20.57
CA LYS A 143 -8.76 -5.51 21.17
C LYS A 143 -9.28 -4.44 20.20
N LEU A 144 -8.38 -3.68 19.57
CA LEU A 144 -8.75 -2.63 18.61
C LEU A 144 -9.45 -3.20 17.37
N ARG A 145 -9.08 -4.40 16.92
CA ARG A 145 -9.78 -5.09 15.81
C ARG A 145 -11.20 -5.49 16.20
N ALA A 146 -11.37 -6.09 17.38
CA ALA A 146 -12.68 -6.50 17.88
C ALA A 146 -13.63 -5.30 18.07
N GLU A 147 -13.12 -4.19 18.61
CA GLU A 147 -13.90 -2.95 18.75
C GLU A 147 -14.33 -2.37 17.39
N LYS A 148 -13.44 -2.42 16.40
CA LYS A 148 -13.74 -1.97 15.03
C LYS A 148 -14.80 -2.84 14.37
N GLU A 149 -14.70 -4.17 14.50
CA GLU A 149 -15.65 -5.13 13.95
C GLU A 149 -17.03 -5.00 14.59
N ALA A 150 -17.09 -4.82 15.92
CA ALA A 150 -18.32 -4.56 16.65
C ALA A 150 -18.98 -3.23 16.24
N GLY A 151 -18.17 -2.18 16.04
CA GLY A 151 -18.64 -0.89 15.52
C GLY A 151 -19.28 -1.04 14.13
N THR A 152 -18.60 -1.69 13.20
CA THR A 152 -19.13 -1.94 11.84
C THR A 152 -20.39 -2.79 11.85
N ALA A 153 -20.46 -3.84 12.68
CA ALA A 153 -21.65 -4.67 12.79
C ALA A 153 -22.85 -3.90 13.37
N SER A 154 -22.61 -2.98 14.30
CA SER A 154 -23.66 -2.12 14.87
C SER A 154 -24.18 -1.10 13.85
N GLU A 155 -23.30 -0.51 13.04
CA GLU A 155 -23.67 0.41 11.96
C GLU A 155 -24.45 -0.30 10.83
N GLU A 156 -24.05 -1.52 10.48
CA GLU A 156 -24.76 -2.35 9.50
C GLU A 156 -26.15 -2.77 9.99
N ALA A 157 -26.27 -3.17 11.26
CA ALA A 157 -27.56 -3.52 11.88
C ALA A 157 -28.50 -2.31 11.99
N GLU A 158 -27.99 -1.12 12.35
CA GLU A 158 -28.78 0.12 12.35
C GLU A 158 -29.22 0.52 10.93
N ALA A 159 -28.35 0.36 9.93
CA ALA A 159 -28.70 0.63 8.54
C ALA A 159 -29.79 -0.35 8.04
N GLU A 160 -29.69 -1.63 8.37
CA GLU A 160 -30.69 -2.64 8.00
C GLU A 160 -32.04 -2.37 8.67
N TYR A 161 -32.05 -2.04 9.97
CA TYR A 161 -33.27 -1.66 10.69
C TYR A 161 -33.94 -0.40 10.08
N ARG A 162 -33.14 0.61 9.71
CA ARG A 162 -33.62 1.84 9.08
C ARG A 162 -34.22 1.59 7.68
N MET A 163 -33.67 0.64 6.93
CA MET A 163 -34.19 0.22 5.63
C MET A 163 -35.47 -0.63 5.76
N ALA A 164 -35.58 -1.45 6.81
CA ALA A 164 -36.77 -2.26 7.10
C ALA A 164 -37.97 -1.43 7.58
N GLY A 165 -37.72 -0.35 8.34
CA GLY A 165 -38.74 0.57 8.84
C GLY A 165 -39.41 1.46 7.80
N ASN A 166 -38.93 1.46 6.54
CA ASN A 166 -39.42 2.30 5.45
C ASN A 166 -40.30 1.55 4.44
N ARG A 167 -40.80 0.35 4.78
CA ARG A 167 -41.75 -0.38 3.93
C ARG A 167 -43.10 0.35 3.92
N PRO A 168 -43.64 0.76 2.76
CA PRO A 168 -44.95 1.39 2.71
C PRO A 168 -46.00 0.37 3.14
N ILE A 169 -46.87 0.78 4.05
CA ILE A 169 -48.05 0.03 4.45
C ILE A 169 -48.84 -0.21 3.16
N LEU A 170 -48.93 -1.47 2.72
CA LEU A 170 -49.80 -1.82 1.59
C LEU A 170 -51.23 -1.48 2.03
N GLU A 171 -51.79 -0.39 1.50
CA GLU A 171 -53.20 -0.03 1.70
C GLU A 171 -54.05 -1.24 1.30
N GLU A 172 -54.85 -1.74 2.24
CA GLU A 172 -55.88 -2.72 1.93
C GLU A 172 -56.80 -2.18 0.83
N PRO A 173 -57.21 -2.99 -0.15
CA PRO A 173 -58.01 -2.51 -1.27
C PRO A 173 -59.35 -1.97 -0.75
N ARG A 174 -59.57 -0.66 -0.97
CA ARG A 174 -60.86 -0.01 -0.66
C ARG A 174 -61.97 -0.75 -1.38
N LYS A 175 -62.96 -1.23 -0.61
CA LYS A 175 -64.16 -1.86 -1.15
C LYS A 175 -64.89 -0.88 -2.08
N PRO A 176 -65.32 -1.31 -3.28
CA PRO A 176 -66.05 -0.43 -4.20
C PRO A 176 -67.39 -0.03 -3.57
N GLN A 177 -67.62 1.28 -3.49
CA GLN A 177 -68.92 1.84 -3.09
C GLN A 177 -69.95 1.50 -4.17
N THR A 178 -70.98 0.75 -3.80
CA THR A 178 -72.12 0.46 -4.66
C THR A 178 -72.88 1.75 -4.95
N ALA A 179 -72.97 2.11 -6.23
CA ALA A 179 -73.79 3.21 -6.72
C ALA A 179 -75.27 2.97 -6.39
N HIS A 180 -75.85 3.87 -5.60
CA HIS A 180 -77.30 3.89 -5.39
C HIS A 180 -77.94 4.76 -6.47
N CYS A 181 -78.46 4.10 -7.50
CA CYS A 181 -79.33 4.69 -8.51
C CYS A 181 -80.69 4.96 -7.85
N GLY A 182 -81.11 6.22 -7.78
CA GLY A 182 -82.39 6.60 -7.22
C GLY A 182 -83.57 6.17 -8.10
N LYS A 183 -84.74 5.94 -7.49
CA LYS A 183 -86.05 6.05 -8.12
C LYS A 183 -87.07 6.55 -7.09
N TYR A 184 -87.70 7.66 -7.46
CA TYR A 184 -89.02 8.24 -7.12
C TYR A 184 -89.62 7.99 -5.74
#